data_AF-A0A7R9V238-F1
#
_entry.id   AF-A0A7R9V238-F1
#
_cell.length_a   1.000
_cell.length_b   1.000
_cell.length_c   1.000
_cell.angle_alpha   90.00
_cell.angle_beta   90.00
_cell.angle_gamma   90.00
#
_symmetry.space_group_name_H-M   'P 1'
#
loop_
_entity.id
_entity.type
_entity.pdbx_description
1 polymer ?
#
loop_
_entity_poly.entity_id
_entity_poly.type
_entity_poly.pdbx_seq_one_letter_code
_entity_poly.pdbx_strand_id
1 'polypeptide(L)'
;MEQPLSQQTVAKLVLLGEMGSGKSSLVLRYVKGQFFDYQASTVGAAFLTKTLPELNVKFEIWDTAGQERYHSLAPMYYRGAAAAIIVYDITSVDSLTRAKSWVKELQRQGNPNMIMALAGAHVRAQSRSR
;
A
#
# COMPACT_ATOMS: atom_id res chain seq x y z
N MET A 1 -8.86 -33.49 -22.80
CA MET A 1 -9.21 -32.06 -22.99
C MET A 1 -8.48 -31.28 -21.92
N GLU A 2 -7.33 -30.70 -22.25
CA GLU A 2 -6.64 -29.76 -21.37
C GLU A 2 -7.45 -28.45 -21.34
N GLN A 3 -7.90 -28.04 -20.16
CA GLN A 3 -8.44 -26.69 -19.98
C GLN A 3 -7.32 -25.69 -20.28
N PRO A 4 -7.58 -24.59 -21.02
CA PRO A 4 -6.55 -23.59 -21.22
C PRO A 4 -6.11 -23.05 -19.87
N LEU A 5 -4.78 -22.98 -19.64
CA LEU A 5 -4.19 -22.34 -18.46
C LEU A 5 -4.78 -20.93 -18.36
N SER A 6 -5.70 -20.73 -17.41
CA SER A 6 -6.32 -19.42 -17.20
C SER A 6 -5.23 -18.41 -16.92
N GLN A 7 -5.06 -17.44 -17.82
CA GLN A 7 -3.98 -16.46 -17.70
C GLN A 7 -4.11 -15.74 -16.36
N GLN A 8 -3.05 -15.80 -15.56
CA GLN A 8 -3.04 -15.18 -14.24
C GLN A 8 -3.24 -13.66 -14.36
N THR A 9 -4.22 -13.13 -13.66
CA THR A 9 -4.50 -11.69 -13.69
C THR A 9 -3.45 -10.96 -12.86
N VAL A 10 -2.79 -9.95 -13.45
CA VAL A 10 -1.82 -9.11 -12.74
C VAL A 10 -2.51 -7.80 -12.35
N ALA A 11 -2.52 -7.49 -11.05
CA ALA A 11 -3.16 -6.30 -10.51
C ALA A 11 -2.13 -5.43 -9.77
N LYS A 12 -1.95 -4.21 -10.26
CA LYS A 12 -1.07 -3.22 -9.59
C LYS A 12 -1.81 -2.59 -8.41
N LEU A 13 -1.21 -2.70 -7.23
CA LEU A 13 -1.66 -2.11 -5.96
C LEU A 13 -0.63 -1.09 -5.48
N VAL A 14 -1.05 0.11 -5.12
CA VAL A 14 -0.17 1.14 -4.54
C VAL A 14 -0.59 1.46 -3.11
N LEU A 15 0.38 1.67 -2.23
CA LEU A 15 0.16 2.18 -0.88
C LEU A 15 0.64 3.62 -0.78
N LEU A 16 -0.23 4.49 -0.29
CA LEU A 16 0.03 5.93 -0.11
C LEU A 16 -0.29 6.34 1.33
N GLY A 17 0.30 7.45 1.79
CA GLY A 17 0.13 7.92 3.17
C GLY A 17 1.41 8.54 3.75
N GLU A 18 1.28 9.23 4.87
CA GLU A 18 2.39 9.94 5.54
C GLU A 18 3.54 9.01 5.97
N MET A 19 4.76 9.54 6.12
CA MET A 19 5.87 8.79 6.71
C MET A 19 5.47 8.27 8.10
N GLY A 20 5.82 7.02 8.41
CA GLY A 20 5.49 6.42 9.70
C GLY A 20 4.05 5.91 9.82
N SER A 21 3.19 6.11 8.81
CA SER A 21 1.78 5.65 8.87
C SER A 21 1.59 4.12 8.86
N GLY A 22 2.66 3.32 8.81
CA GLY A 22 2.57 1.85 8.88
C GLY A 22 2.37 1.12 7.55
N LYS A 23 2.42 1.82 6.40
CA LYS A 23 2.33 1.20 5.04
C LYS A 23 3.24 -0.01 4.88
N SER A 24 4.52 0.21 5.13
CA SER A 24 5.57 -0.77 4.91
C SER A 24 5.42 -1.97 5.87
N SER A 25 4.93 -1.74 7.09
CA SER A 25 4.66 -2.80 8.07
C SER A 25 3.47 -3.65 7.65
N LEU A 26 2.41 -3.01 7.15
CA LEU A 26 1.23 -3.68 6.62
C LEU A 26 1.60 -4.58 5.43
N VAL A 27 2.38 -4.06 4.48
CA VAL A 27 2.81 -4.81 3.30
C VAL A 27 3.73 -5.97 3.67
N LEU A 28 4.73 -5.74 4.53
CA LEU A 28 5.61 -6.82 4.97
C LEU A 28 4.84 -7.92 5.73
N ARG A 29 3.88 -7.54 6.58
CA ARG A 29 3.06 -8.51 7.30
C ARG A 29 2.22 -9.34 6.34
N TYR A 30 1.63 -8.72 5.33
CA TYR A 30 0.82 -9.41 4.33
C TYR A 30 1.65 -10.34 3.42
N VAL A 31 2.79 -9.84 2.92
CA VAL A 31 3.61 -10.57 1.95
C VAL A 31 4.43 -11.67 2.61
N LYS A 32 5.12 -11.33 3.71
CA LYS A 32 6.12 -12.19 4.37
C LYS A 32 5.66 -12.76 5.71
N GLY A 33 4.51 -12.36 6.25
CA GLY A 33 4.11 -12.74 7.61
C GLY A 33 4.94 -12.07 8.71
N GLN A 34 5.81 -11.12 8.37
CA GLN A 34 6.77 -10.50 9.30
C GLN A 34 6.24 -9.17 9.84
N PHE A 35 6.51 -8.89 11.11
CA PHE A 35 6.27 -7.61 11.74
C PHE A 35 7.52 -7.24 12.53
N PHE A 36 7.97 -6.00 12.39
CA PHE A 36 9.14 -5.48 13.08
C PHE A 36 8.73 -4.26 13.89
N ASP A 37 9.19 -4.18 15.14
CA ASP A 37 8.91 -3.03 16.00
C ASP A 37 9.53 -1.75 15.46
N TYR A 38 10.68 -1.89 14.79
CA TYR A 38 11.34 -0.82 14.06
C TYR A 38 11.48 -1.19 12.59
N GLN A 39 10.95 -0.31 11.74
CA GLN A 39 11.09 -0.42 10.30
C GLN A 39 11.74 0.84 9.76
N ALA A 40 12.84 0.67 9.02
CA ALA A 40 13.49 1.79 8.36
C ALA A 40 12.53 2.47 7.38
N SER A 41 12.66 3.80 7.24
CA SER A 41 11.86 4.56 6.29
C SER A 41 12.09 4.08 4.86
N THR A 42 11.01 3.84 4.12
CA THR A 42 11.08 3.54 2.69
C THR A 42 11.66 4.73 1.93
N VAL A 43 12.68 4.47 1.11
CA VAL A 43 13.32 5.46 0.24
C VAL A 43 12.70 5.34 -1.16
N GLY A 44 12.02 6.39 -1.62
CA GLY A 44 11.32 6.35 -2.91
C GLY A 44 10.11 5.40 -2.90
N ALA A 45 10.29 4.15 -3.34
CA ALA A 45 9.29 3.09 -3.22
C ALA A 45 9.94 1.70 -3.20
N ALA A 46 9.31 0.75 -2.53
CA ALA A 46 9.64 -0.66 -2.57
C ALA A 46 8.61 -1.43 -3.42
N PHE A 47 9.11 -2.40 -4.18
CA PHE A 47 8.28 -3.28 -5.02
C PHE A 47 8.22 -4.68 -4.41
N LEU A 48 7.01 -5.18 -4.20
CA LEU A 48 6.76 -6.53 -3.69
C LEU A 48 5.71 -7.22 -4.56
N THR A 49 5.73 -8.55 -4.57
CA THR A 49 4.69 -9.34 -5.24
C THR A 49 4.04 -10.32 -4.28
N LYS A 50 2.74 -10.54 -4.45
CA LYS A 50 1.98 -11.57 -3.73
C LYS A 50 0.98 -12.21 -4.67
N THR A 51 1.11 -13.53 -4.86
CA THR A 51 0.14 -14.33 -5.61
C THR A 51 -0.91 -14.87 -4.65
N LEU A 52 -2.19 -14.75 -5.05
CA LEU A 52 -3.34 -15.42 -4.46
C LEU A 52 -3.84 -16.48 -5.44
N PRO A 53 -3.36 -17.75 -5.32
CA PRO A 53 -3.74 -18.82 -6.23
C PRO A 53 -5.25 -19.06 -6.31
N GLU A 54 -5.95 -18.90 -5.18
CA GLU A 54 -7.39 -19.09 -5.04
C GLU A 54 -8.23 -18.08 -5.85
N LEU A 55 -7.66 -16.90 -6.14
CA LEU A 55 -8.27 -15.88 -7.00
C LEU A 55 -7.64 -15.81 -8.40
N ASN A 56 -6.58 -16.60 -8.66
CA ASN A 56 -5.72 -16.48 -9.83
C ASN A 56 -5.23 -15.04 -10.10
N VAL A 57 -4.90 -14.32 -9.01
CA VAL A 57 -4.40 -12.93 -9.06
C VAL A 57 -2.97 -12.85 -8.54
N LYS A 58 -2.11 -12.14 -9.27
CA LYS A 58 -0.80 -11.69 -8.79
C LYS A 58 -0.85 -10.19 -8.54
N PHE A 59 -0.69 -9.81 -7.27
CA PHE A 59 -0.55 -8.41 -6.91
C PHE A 59 0.89 -7.94 -7.10
N GLU A 60 1.01 -6.81 -7.78
CA GLU A 60 2.24 -6.00 -7.88
C GLU A 60 2.09 -4.81 -6.94
N ILE A 61 2.71 -4.92 -5.77
CA ILE A 61 2.50 -4.02 -4.64
C ILE A 61 3.63 -2.98 -4.61
N TRP A 62 3.25 -1.71 -4.71
CA TRP A 62 4.12 -0.56 -4.59
C TRP A 62 3.95 0.08 -3.22
N ASP A 63 4.91 -0.14 -2.32
CA ASP A 63 5.00 0.55 -1.03
C ASP A 63 5.76 1.86 -1.22
N THR A 64 5.10 3.01 -1.11
CA THR A 64 5.76 4.31 -1.35
C THR A 64 6.33 4.91 -0.08
N ALA A 65 7.38 5.72 -0.25
CA ALA A 65 7.82 6.64 0.78
C ALA A 65 6.69 7.62 1.11
N GLY A 66 6.51 7.89 2.39
CA GLY A 66 5.56 8.89 2.88
C GLY A 66 6.19 10.26 3.16
N GLN A 67 7.47 10.45 2.82
CA GLN A 67 8.15 11.74 3.00
C GLN A 67 7.80 12.69 1.86
N GLU A 68 7.55 13.95 2.20
CA GLU A 68 7.19 15.01 1.27
C GLU A 68 8.20 15.21 0.13
N ARG A 69 9.51 15.00 0.37
CA ARG A 69 10.55 15.10 -0.66
C ARG A 69 10.37 14.12 -1.83
N TYR A 70 9.60 13.04 -1.63
CA TYR A 70 9.28 12.07 -2.68
C TYR A 70 7.88 12.24 -3.26
N HIS A 71 7.12 13.25 -2.81
CA HIS A 71 5.75 13.47 -3.25
C HIS A 71 5.65 13.70 -4.76
N SER A 72 6.62 14.41 -5.37
CA SER A 72 6.69 14.62 -6.82
C SER A 72 6.85 13.33 -7.64
N LEU A 73 7.30 12.24 -7.00
CA LEU A 73 7.39 10.92 -7.63
C LEU A 73 6.08 10.13 -7.53
N ALA A 74 5.16 10.48 -6.64
CA ALA A 74 3.94 9.71 -6.41
C ALA A 74 3.10 9.42 -7.68
N PRO A 75 2.96 10.36 -8.65
CA PRO A 75 2.28 10.08 -9.91
C PRO A 75 2.83 8.89 -10.68
N MET A 76 4.13 8.61 -10.58
CA MET A 76 4.73 7.45 -11.25
C MET A 76 4.28 6.12 -10.61
N TYR A 77 4.01 6.13 -9.30
CA TYR A 77 3.66 4.92 -8.55
C TYR A 77 2.19 4.57 -8.70
N TYR A 78 1.27 5.53 -8.62
CA TYR A 78 -0.17 5.24 -8.76
C TYR A 78 -0.66 5.18 -10.22
N ARG A 79 0.13 5.64 -11.20
CA ARG A 79 -0.24 5.51 -12.62
C ARG A 79 -0.44 4.04 -13.00
N GLY A 80 -1.61 3.74 -13.58
CA GLY A 80 -1.99 2.38 -13.98
C GLY A 80 -2.28 1.44 -12.81
N ALA A 81 -2.35 1.93 -11.57
CA ALA A 81 -2.78 1.13 -10.44
C ALA A 81 -4.26 0.75 -10.60
N ALA A 82 -4.58 -0.51 -10.33
CA ALA A 82 -5.95 -1.02 -10.26
C ALA A 82 -6.59 -0.67 -8.91
N ALA A 83 -5.78 -0.62 -7.86
CA ALA A 83 -6.21 -0.24 -6.53
C ALA A 83 -5.17 0.59 -5.77
N ALA A 84 -5.64 1.40 -4.84
CA ALA A 84 -4.83 2.13 -3.88
C ALA A 84 -5.33 1.89 -2.45
N ILE A 85 -4.39 1.64 -1.53
CA ILE A 85 -4.65 1.67 -0.09
C ILE A 85 -3.98 2.92 0.48
N ILE A 86 -4.79 3.82 1.00
CA ILE A 86 -4.32 5.02 1.68
C ILE A 86 -4.25 4.70 3.17
N VAL A 87 -3.04 4.75 3.73
CA VAL A 87 -2.78 4.37 5.12
C VAL A 87 -2.50 5.60 5.97
N TYR A 88 -3.19 5.70 7.10
CA TYR A 88 -2.93 6.70 8.14
C TYR A 88 -2.71 6.00 9.49
N ASP A 89 -2.00 6.66 10.39
CA ASP A 89 -1.86 6.22 11.78
C ASP A 89 -3.07 6.72 12.58
N ILE A 90 -3.79 5.81 13.24
CA ILE A 90 -4.97 6.15 14.04
C ILE A 90 -4.65 7.09 15.21
N THR A 91 -3.39 7.19 15.61
CA THR A 91 -2.92 8.08 16.67
C THR A 91 -2.50 9.47 16.18
N SER A 92 -2.38 9.67 14.86
CA SER A 92 -1.92 10.93 14.26
C SER A 92 -2.99 11.57 13.36
N VAL A 93 -3.53 12.71 13.82
CA VAL A 93 -4.49 13.53 13.05
C VAL A 93 -3.84 14.09 11.77
N ASP A 94 -2.56 14.41 11.82
CA ASP A 94 -1.81 14.90 10.66
C ASP A 94 -1.74 13.82 9.57
N SER A 95 -1.50 12.57 9.95
CA SER A 95 -1.47 11.44 9.01
C SER A 95 -2.81 11.22 8.34
N LEU A 96 -3.92 11.41 9.06
CA LEU A 96 -5.27 11.35 8.53
C LEU A 96 -5.54 12.51 7.56
N THR A 97 -5.06 13.71 7.90
CA THR A 97 -5.17 14.89 7.02
C THR A 97 -4.40 14.67 5.73
N ARG A 98 -3.19 14.11 5.80
CA ARG A 98 -2.40 13.71 4.62
C ARG A 98 -3.10 12.62 3.81
N ALA A 99 -3.69 11.62 4.45
CA ALA A 99 -4.48 10.59 3.76
C ALA A 99 -5.66 11.18 2.97
N LYS A 100 -6.39 12.16 3.54
CA LYS A 100 -7.46 12.87 2.82
C LYS A 100 -6.93 13.61 1.59
N SER A 101 -5.75 14.22 1.67
CA SER A 101 -5.11 14.86 0.51
C SER A 101 -4.77 13.85 -0.59
N TRP A 102 -4.26 12.67 -0.22
CA TRP A 102 -4.02 11.59 -1.18
C TRP A 102 -5.30 11.12 -1.89
N VAL A 103 -6.41 10.97 -1.16
CA VAL A 103 -7.70 10.62 -1.77
C VAL A 103 -8.10 11.66 -2.82
N LYS A 104 -7.99 12.95 -2.50
CA LYS A 104 -8.30 14.04 -3.45
C LYS A 104 -7.38 14.03 -4.66
N GLU A 105 -6.10 13.73 -4.48
CA GLU A 105 -5.14 13.65 -5.57
C GLU A 105 -5.45 12.49 -6.52
N LEU A 106 -5.72 11.30 -5.97
CA LEU A 106 -6.09 10.12 -6.75
C LEU A 106 -7.40 10.31 -7.51
N GLN A 107 -8.38 11.01 -6.93
CA GLN A 107 -9.61 11.37 -7.63
C GLN A 107 -9.38 12.36 -8.80
N ARG A 108 -8.37 13.23 -8.70
CA ARG A 108 -8.06 14.24 -9.73
C ARG A 108 -7.15 13.71 -10.84
N GLN A 109 -6.17 12.88 -10.49
CA GLN A 109 -5.08 12.50 -11.39
C GLN A 109 -4.91 10.98 -11.55
N GLY A 110 -5.57 10.19 -10.71
CA GLY A 110 -5.52 8.74 -10.78
C GLY A 110 -6.43 8.16 -11.86
N ASN A 111 -6.45 6.84 -11.95
CA ASN A 111 -7.37 6.12 -12.83
C ASN A 111 -8.81 6.25 -12.28
N PRO A 112 -9.80 6.72 -13.06
CA PRO A 112 -11.19 6.86 -12.61
C PRO A 112 -11.83 5.56 -12.10
N ASN A 113 -11.38 4.41 -12.61
CA ASN A 113 -11.86 3.08 -12.22
C ASN A 113 -11.05 2.45 -11.08
N MET A 114 -10.10 3.20 -10.50
CA MET A 114 -9.26 2.68 -9.42
C MET A 114 -10.08 2.49 -8.14
N ILE A 115 -9.96 1.29 -7.56
CA ILE A 115 -10.55 1.01 -6.26
C ILE A 115 -9.68 1.67 -5.17
N MET A 116 -10.30 2.47 -4.30
CA MET A 116 -9.62 3.13 -3.20
C MET A 116 -10.12 2.61 -1.86
N ALA A 117 -9.19 2.25 -0.98
CA ALA A 117 -9.48 1.87 0.40
C ALA A 117 -8.68 2.77 1.36
N LEU A 118 -9.30 3.18 2.46
CA LEU A 118 -8.64 3.89 3.57
C LEU A 118 -8.38 2.89 4.71
N ALA A 119 -7.14 2.82 5.19
CA ALA A 119 -6.74 1.92 6.26
C ALA A 119 -6.15 2.71 7.44
N GLY A 120 -6.69 2.50 8.63
CA GLY A 120 -6.09 2.97 9.88
C GLY A 120 -5.13 1.92 10.42
N ALA A 121 -3.84 2.25 10.49
CA ALA A 121 -2.83 1.42 11.12
C ALA A 121 -2.56 1.91 12.55
N HIS A 122 -2.20 0.97 13.43
CA HIS A 122 -1.73 1.28 14.77
C HIS A 122 -0.38 0.63 14.99
N VAL A 123 0.68 1.42 15.12
CA VAL A 123 2.02 0.90 15.39
C VAL A 123 2.16 0.68 16.90
N ARG A 124 1.49 -0.35 17.43
CA ARG A 124 1.85 -0.91 18.74
C ARG A 124 2.34 -2.34 18.57
N ALA A 125 3.58 -2.57 18.98
CA ALA A 125 4.02 -3.87 19.45
C ALA A 125 3.08 -4.29 20.59
N GLN A 126 2.20 -5.25 20.37
CA GLN A 126 1.61 -5.95 21.52
C GLN A 126 2.75 -6.76 22.12
N SER A 127 3.32 -6.29 23.23
CA SER A 127 3.92 -7.17 24.22
C SER A 127 2.82 -8.11 24.71
N ARG A 128 2.57 -9.18 23.97
CA ARG A 128 1.81 -10.32 24.47
C ARG A 128 2.72 -11.04 25.46
N SER A 129 2.77 -10.57 26.70
CA SER A 129 3.08 -11.48 27.81
C SER A 129 1.93 -12.49 27.84
N ARG A 130 2.23 -13.72 27.47
CA ARG A 130 1.42 -14.87 27.88
C ARG A 130 1.49 -15.02 29.39
#